data_AF-A0A7X4H7P4-F1
#
_entry.id   AF-A0A7X4H7P4-F1
#
_cell.length_a   1.000
_cell.length_b   1.000
_cell.length_c   1.000
_cell.angle_alpha   90.00
_cell.angle_beta   90.00
_cell.angle_gamma   90.00
#
_symmetry.space_group_name_H-M   'P 1'
#
loop_
_entity.id
_entity.type
_entity.pdbx_description
1 polymer ?
#
loop_
_entity_poly.entity_id
_entity_poly.type
_entity_poly.pdbx_seq_one_letter_code
_entity_poly.pdbx_strand_id
1 'polypeptide(L)'
;GMEPFWPSTELAAGIRMDIQETEQAYQIRADMPGLKKEDIKVAVDGRQVSLSAQAEQGGQGEQGGMLWRERHAGQWQRSFTLPQEVDDSQAAARYEDGVLHLTLPKKAGTGGTRLTIQ
;
A
#
# COMPACT_ATOMS: atom_id res chain seq x y z
N GLY A 1 12.85 -1.10 19.89
CA GLY A 1 11.77 -0.26 19.33
C GLY A 1 12.15 0.07 17.91
N MET A 2 11.26 -0.17 16.96
CA MET A 2 11.50 0.13 15.55
C MET A 2 11.04 1.58 15.36
N GLU A 3 11.97 2.52 15.26
CA GLU A 3 11.62 3.92 15.03
C GLU A 3 11.20 4.10 13.56
N PRO A 4 10.09 4.82 13.30
CA PRO A 4 9.67 5.09 11.93
C PRO A 4 10.62 6.13 11.30
N PHE A 5 11.37 5.72 10.29
CA PHE A 5 12.08 6.65 9.41
C PHE A 5 11.07 7.20 8.39
N TRP A 6 10.33 8.25 8.75
CA TRP A 6 9.62 9.04 7.75
C TRP A 6 9.89 10.51 8.06
N PRO A 7 10.35 11.32 7.08
CA PRO A 7 10.31 12.76 7.26
C PRO A 7 8.84 13.16 7.44
N SER A 8 8.59 14.01 8.42
CA SER A 8 7.30 14.63 8.67
C SER A 8 6.93 15.51 7.49
N THR A 9 6.16 14.96 6.55
CA THR A 9 5.37 15.76 5.63
C THR A 9 4.07 15.04 5.33
N GLU A 10 3.01 15.64 5.88
CA GLU A 10 1.64 15.61 5.39
C GLU A 10 0.77 14.38 5.68
N LEU A 11 -0.03 14.57 6.73
CA LEU A 11 -1.37 14.01 6.95
C LEU A 11 -2.39 14.35 5.83
N ALA A 12 -2.02 14.31 4.54
CA ALA A 12 -2.92 14.65 3.45
C ALA A 12 -3.35 13.38 2.68
N ALA A 13 -4.54 12.87 3.01
CA ALA A 13 -5.32 11.93 2.18
C ALA A 13 -4.60 10.65 1.68
N GLY A 14 -3.74 10.05 2.50
CA GLY A 14 -3.00 8.84 2.13
C GLY A 14 -3.89 7.58 2.05
N ILE A 15 -3.46 6.62 1.22
CA ILE A 15 -4.04 5.26 1.14
C ILE A 15 -4.01 4.63 2.54
N ARG A 16 -5.20 4.42 3.12
CA ARG A 16 -5.36 3.74 4.43
C ARG A 16 -5.07 2.27 4.24
N MET A 17 -4.30 1.68 5.15
CA MET A 17 -3.86 0.29 4.95
C MET A 17 -3.52 -0.40 6.25
N ASP A 18 -3.84 -1.69 6.31
CA ASP A 18 -3.43 -2.64 7.34
C ASP A 18 -2.31 -3.53 6.80
N ILE A 19 -1.35 -3.86 7.66
CA ILE A 19 -0.28 -4.82 7.36
C ILE A 19 -0.27 -5.86 8.46
N GLN A 20 -0.47 -7.12 8.09
CA GLN A 20 -0.38 -8.27 8.99
C GLN A 20 0.80 -9.15 8.59
N GLU A 21 1.61 -9.51 9.58
CA GLU A 21 2.66 -10.51 9.43
C GLU A 21 2.15 -11.87 9.89
N THR A 22 2.34 -12.90 9.06
CA THR A 22 2.20 -14.31 9.45
C THR A 22 3.59 -14.96 9.50
N GLU A 23 3.66 -16.25 9.84
CA GLU A 23 4.93 -16.97 9.76
C GLU A 23 5.50 -16.97 8.33
N GLN A 24 4.63 -17.11 7.33
CA GLN A 24 5.02 -17.37 5.94
C GLN A 24 4.94 -16.16 5.01
N ALA A 25 4.15 -15.13 5.34
CA ALA A 25 3.87 -14.03 4.43
C ALA A 25 3.53 -12.72 5.16
N TYR A 26 3.55 -11.62 4.41
CA TYR A 26 2.87 -10.37 4.76
C TYR A 26 1.55 -10.27 3.99
N GLN A 27 0.49 -9.90 4.69
CA GLN A 27 -0.83 -9.63 4.13
C GLN A 27 -1.12 -8.15 4.28
N ILE A 28 -1.36 -7.47 3.17
CA ILE A 28 -1.65 -6.03 3.15
C ILE A 28 -3.04 -5.82 2.60
N ARG A 29 -3.83 -4.98 3.27
CA ARG A 29 -5.12 -4.49 2.77
C ARG A 29 -5.05 -2.99 2.67
N ALA A 30 -5.33 -2.44 1.50
CA ALA A 30 -5.26 -1.01 1.24
C ALA A 30 -6.59 -0.51 0.66
N ASP A 31 -7.20 0.46 1.34
CA ASP A 31 -8.46 1.05 0.93
C ASP A 31 -8.21 2.06 -0.20
N MET A 32 -8.76 1.76 -1.37
CA MET A 32 -8.55 2.48 -2.61
C MET A 32 -9.87 2.61 -3.40
N PRO A 33 -10.96 3.10 -2.78
CA PRO A 33 -12.28 3.09 -3.40
C PRO A 33 -12.36 4.03 -4.62
N GLY A 34 -13.10 3.61 -5.64
CA GLY A 34 -13.36 4.43 -6.83
C GLY A 34 -12.21 4.50 -7.84
N LEU A 35 -11.13 3.74 -7.61
CA LEU A 35 -10.05 3.56 -8.59
C LEU A 35 -10.33 2.36 -9.49
N LYS A 36 -9.89 2.45 -10.75
CA LYS A 36 -9.87 1.29 -11.62
C LYS A 36 -8.61 0.48 -11.33
N LYS A 37 -8.67 -0.84 -11.55
CA LYS A 37 -7.55 -1.74 -11.27
C LYS A 37 -6.29 -1.35 -12.05
N GLU A 38 -6.47 -0.95 -13.31
CA GLU A 38 -5.41 -0.52 -14.22
C GLU A 38 -4.68 0.76 -13.77
N ASP A 39 -5.31 1.56 -12.92
CA ASP A 39 -4.74 2.80 -12.39
C ASP A 39 -3.92 2.56 -11.11
N ILE A 40 -3.91 1.34 -10.59
CA ILE A 40 -3.19 0.95 -9.36
C ILE A 40 -1.89 0.24 -9.74
N LYS A 41 -0.77 0.74 -9.23
CA LYS A 41 0.55 0.14 -9.43
C LYS A 41 1.14 -0.28 -8.08
N VAL A 42 1.66 -1.50 -8.05
CA VAL A 42 2.37 -2.09 -6.91
C VAL A 42 3.77 -2.44 -7.40
N ALA A 43 4.78 -1.99 -6.68
CA ALA A 43 6.17 -2.41 -6.87
C ALA A 43 6.70 -3.01 -5.57
N VAL A 44 7.41 -4.12 -5.69
CA VAL A 44 8.10 -4.78 -4.58
C VAL A 44 9.57 -4.92 -4.99
N ASP A 45 10.46 -4.38 -4.17
CA ASP A 45 11.91 -4.46 -4.36
C ASP A 45 12.56 -4.88 -3.04
N GLY A 46 12.90 -6.17 -2.94
CA GLY A 46 13.42 -6.80 -1.72
C GLY A 46 12.45 -6.67 -0.54
N ARG A 47 12.67 -5.64 0.30
CA ARG A 47 11.83 -5.33 1.48
C ARG A 47 10.92 -4.12 1.27
N GLN A 48 11.17 -3.34 0.22
CA GLN A 48 10.44 -2.10 -0.04
C GLN A 48 9.19 -2.41 -0.85
N VAL A 49 8.04 -1.97 -0.34
CA VAL A 49 6.77 -1.99 -1.07
C VAL A 49 6.38 -0.56 -1.39
N SER A 50 6.01 -0.32 -2.64
CA SER A 50 5.54 0.97 -3.13
C SER A 50 4.22 0.79 -3.84
N LEU A 51 3.25 1.59 -3.42
CA LEU A 51 1.90 1.63 -3.95
C LEU A 51 1.65 3.01 -4.53
N SER A 52 1.21 3.07 -5.77
CA SER A 52 0.78 4.32 -6.40
C SER A 52 -0.54 4.14 -7.13
N ALA A 53 -1.34 5.20 -7.14
CA ALA A 53 -2.55 5.25 -7.95
C ALA A 53 -2.84 6.66 -8.41
N GLN A 54 -3.56 6.77 -9.51
CA GLN A 54 -4.03 8.03 -10.05
C GLN A 54 -5.52 7.94 -10.34
N ALA A 55 -6.31 8.81 -9.72
CA ALA A 55 -7.67 9.05 -10.17
C ALA A 55 -7.64 10.22 -11.13
N GLU A 56 -8.30 10.08 -12.28
CA GLU A 56 -8.58 11.23 -13.12
C GLU A 56 -9.42 12.24 -12.32
N GLN A 57 -9.02 13.51 -12.37
CA GLN A 57 -9.96 14.56 -11.97
C GLN A 57 -11.12 14.50 -12.96
N GLY A 58 -12.35 14.46 -12.45
CA GLY A 58 -13.54 14.57 -13.29
C GLY A 58 -13.33 15.71 -14.28
N GLY A 59 -13.49 15.41 -15.58
CA GLY A 59 -13.05 16.30 -16.65
C GLY A 59 -13.66 17.71 -16.61
N GLN A 60 -13.27 18.54 -17.58
CA GLN A 60 -13.75 19.94 -17.79
C GLN A 60 -15.29 20.12 -17.91
N GLY A 61 -16.09 19.10 -17.62
CA GLY A 61 -17.55 19.08 -17.61
C GLY A 61 -18.21 19.26 -16.23
N GLU A 62 -17.49 19.65 -15.17
CA GLU A 62 -18.12 20.12 -13.91
C GLU A 62 -18.71 21.54 -14.05
N GLN A 63 -19.46 21.79 -15.14
CA GLN A 63 -20.18 23.05 -15.39
C GLN A 63 -21.52 23.12 -14.64
N GLY A 64 -21.64 22.50 -13.47
CA GLY A 64 -22.90 22.48 -12.73
C GLY A 64 -22.72 22.30 -11.23
N GLY A 65 -22.79 23.42 -10.49
CA GLY A 65 -23.30 23.46 -9.11
C GLY A 65 -22.73 22.47 -8.09
N MET A 66 -21.45 22.11 -8.15
CA MET A 66 -20.79 21.31 -7.10
C MET A 66 -20.88 22.06 -5.77
N LEU A 67 -21.68 21.57 -4.82
CA LEU A 67 -21.91 22.24 -3.54
C LEU A 67 -20.78 21.99 -2.53
N TRP A 68 -20.20 20.79 -2.55
CA TRP A 68 -19.16 20.37 -1.62
C TRP A 68 -18.40 19.14 -2.14
N ARG A 69 -17.09 19.09 -1.92
CA ARG A 69 -16.23 17.97 -2.32
C ARG A 69 -15.22 17.64 -1.23
N GLU A 70 -15.34 16.44 -0.67
CA GLU A 70 -14.37 15.88 0.29
C GLU A 70 -13.46 14.84 -0.37
N ARG A 71 -13.94 14.21 -1.44
CA ARG A 71 -13.18 13.23 -2.20
C ARG A 71 -12.00 13.92 -2.87
N HIS A 72 -10.81 13.43 -2.56
CA HIS A 72 -9.60 13.85 -3.23
C HIS A 72 -9.56 13.22 -4.64
N ALA A 73 -9.18 14.01 -5.65
CA ALA A 73 -8.92 13.53 -7.00
C ALA A 73 -7.49 13.92 -7.36
N GLY A 74 -6.65 12.95 -7.71
CA GLY A 74 -5.23 13.19 -7.96
C GLY A 74 -4.40 11.92 -7.89
N GLN A 75 -3.12 12.09 -7.57
CA GLN A 75 -2.17 10.99 -7.42
C GLN A 75 -1.97 10.66 -5.94
N TRP A 76 -1.93 9.38 -5.63
CA TRP A 76 -1.57 8.86 -4.32
C TRP A 76 -0.31 8.02 -4.45
N GLN A 77 0.58 8.16 -3.49
CA GLN A 77 1.74 7.30 -3.36
C GLN A 77 1.99 6.97 -1.90
N ARG A 78 2.25 5.70 -1.62
CA ARG A 78 2.65 5.24 -0.30
C ARG A 78 3.73 4.19 -0.44
N SER A 79 4.77 4.33 0.35
CA SER A 79 5.89 3.39 0.41
C SER A 79 6.07 2.93 1.85
N PHE A 80 6.47 1.68 2.05
CA PHE A 80 6.81 1.14 3.37
C PHE A 80 7.82 -0.01 3.25
N THR A 81 8.61 -0.21 4.29
CA THR A 81 9.64 -1.27 4.32
C THR A 81 9.19 -2.39 5.25
N LEU A 82 9.24 -3.62 4.74
CA LEU A 82 8.94 -4.83 5.49
C LEU A 82 10.14 -5.29 6.33
N PRO A 83 9.91 -6.04 7.43
CA PRO A 83 10.98 -6.59 8.24
C PRO A 83 11.93 -7.52 7.48
N GLN A 84 11.40 -8.34 6.58
CA GLN A 84 12.14 -9.34 5.79
C GLN A 84 11.88 -9.17 4.29
N GLU A 85 12.80 -9.69 3.47
CA GLU A 85 12.61 -9.78 2.02
C GLU A 85 11.40 -10.64 1.65
N VAL A 86 10.74 -10.22 0.58
CA VAL A 86 9.62 -10.93 -0.04
C VAL A 86 10.13 -11.77 -1.20
N ASP A 87 9.53 -12.94 -1.40
CA ASP A 87 9.63 -13.69 -2.65
C ASP A 87 8.65 -13.09 -3.65
N ASP A 88 9.15 -12.18 -4.49
CA ASP A 88 8.40 -11.46 -5.51
C ASP A 88 7.85 -12.40 -6.60
N SER A 89 8.51 -13.54 -6.84
CA SER A 89 8.05 -14.54 -7.81
C SER A 89 6.74 -15.23 -7.42
N GLN A 90 6.40 -15.21 -6.12
CA GLN A 90 5.18 -15.78 -5.55
C GLN A 90 4.22 -14.72 -5.01
N ALA A 91 4.53 -13.43 -5.18
CA ALA A 91 3.68 -12.35 -4.73
C ALA A 91 2.37 -12.31 -5.54
N ALA A 92 1.26 -12.03 -4.84
CA ALA A 92 -0.06 -11.96 -5.44
C ALA A 92 -0.79 -10.67 -5.04
N ALA A 93 -1.57 -10.13 -5.98
CA ALA A 93 -2.41 -8.96 -5.78
C ALA A 93 -3.84 -9.22 -6.27
N ARG A 94 -4.82 -8.82 -5.47
CA ARG A 94 -6.24 -8.87 -5.80
C ARG A 94 -6.88 -7.53 -5.48
N TYR A 95 -7.77 -7.06 -6.33
CA TYR A 95 -8.51 -5.81 -6.09
C TYR A 95 -10.00 -6.11 -6.25
N GLU A 96 -10.75 -5.90 -5.19
CA GLU A 96 -12.16 -6.25 -5.08
C GLU A 96 -12.84 -5.24 -4.14
N ASP A 97 -14.03 -4.78 -4.51
CA ASP A 97 -14.86 -3.87 -3.71
C ASP A 97 -14.14 -2.61 -3.18
N GLY A 98 -13.20 -2.08 -3.96
CA GLY A 98 -12.44 -0.88 -3.58
C GLY A 98 -11.25 -1.15 -2.66
N VAL A 99 -10.91 -2.40 -2.38
CA VAL A 99 -9.81 -2.79 -1.50
C VAL A 99 -8.76 -3.60 -2.26
N LEU A 100 -7.50 -3.18 -2.14
CA LEU A 100 -6.36 -3.93 -2.66
C LEU A 100 -5.84 -4.88 -1.59
N HIS A 101 -5.79 -6.16 -1.93
CA HIS A 101 -5.23 -7.24 -1.14
C HIS A 101 -3.90 -7.68 -1.74
N LEU A 102 -2.81 -7.59 -0.97
CA LEU A 102 -1.51 -8.14 -1.32
C LEU A 102 -1.19 -9.33 -0.42
N THR A 103 -0.73 -10.41 -1.04
CA THR A 103 -0.08 -11.53 -0.34
C THR A 103 1.36 -11.58 -0.79
N LEU A 104 2.27 -11.31 0.13
CA LEU A 104 3.70 -11.19 -0.12
C LEU A 104 4.45 -12.27 0.67
N PRO A 105 4.72 -13.45 0.08
CA PRO A 105 5.43 -14.52 0.78
C PRO A 105 6.81 -14.07 1.23
N LYS A 106 7.24 -14.47 2.42
CA LYS A 106 8.58 -14.18 2.90
C LYS A 106 9.58 -15.05 2.15
N LYS A 107 10.70 -14.45 1.75
CA LYS A 107 11.78 -15.17 1.11
C LYS A 107 12.42 -16.14 2.11
N ALA A 108 12.46 -17.43 1.79
CA ALA A 108 13.06 -18.43 2.66
C ALA A 108 14.57 -18.15 2.84
N GLY A 109 15.06 -18.15 4.09
CA GLY A 109 16.50 -18.08 4.38
C GLY A 109 17.03 -16.85 5.13
N THR A 110 16.18 -15.91 5.56
CA THR A 110 16.63 -14.74 6.35
C THR A 110 15.71 -14.40 7.52
N GLY A 111 15.14 -15.42 8.17
CA GLY A 111 14.41 -15.22 9.44
C GLY A 111 15.41 -14.86 10.53
N GLY A 112 15.45 -13.60 10.94
CA GLY A 112 16.32 -13.14 12.02
C GLY A 112 16.05 -13.93 13.30
N THR A 113 17.09 -14.50 13.89
CA THR A 113 17.01 -15.24 15.15
C THR A 113 16.52 -14.31 16.26
N ARG A 114 15.35 -14.59 16.82
CA ARG A 114 14.86 -13.88 18.01
C ARG A 114 15.58 -14.44 19.23
N LEU A 115 16.58 -13.72 19.72
CA LEU A 115 17.27 -14.12 20.96
C LEU A 115 16.35 -13.87 22.16
N THR A 116 16.13 -14.90 22.98
CA THR A 116 15.50 -14.75 24.29
C THR A 116 16.59 -14.40 25.31
N ILE A 117 16.43 -13.31 26.04
CA ILE A 117 17.32 -12.99 27.16
C ILE A 117 16.88 -13.84 28.37
N GLN A 118 17.84 -14.53 28.98
CA GLN A 118 17.69 -15.28 30.24
C GLN A 118 18.01 -14.38 31.43
#